data_AF-A0A3G9JJL6-F1
#
_entry.id   AF-A0A3G9JJL6-F1
#
_cell.length_a   1.000
_cell.length_b   1.000
_cell.length_c   1.000
_cell.angle_alpha   90.00
_cell.angle_beta   90.00
_cell.angle_gamma   90.00
#
_symmetry.space_group_name_H-M   'P 1'
#
loop_
_entity.id
_entity.type
_entity.pdbx_description
1 polymer ?
#
loop_
_entity_poly.entity_id
_entity_poly.type
_entity_poly.pdbx_seq_one_letter_code
_entity_poly.pdbx_strand_id
1 'polypeptide(L)'
;MKYINADSIFPEELLNEIQKYIHGGMVYVSKPQGLRKKWGENSGSRKYLDHRNNEIRQKFSFGFTIDQLSDHFCLSRDSIKKIVYSKK
;
A
#
# COMPACT_ATOMS: atom_id res chain seq x y z
N MET A 1 4.60 14.36 -5.73
CA MET A 1 5.95 14.19 -6.33
C MET A 1 6.43 15.57 -6.74
N LYS A 2 7.67 15.92 -6.44
CA LYS A 2 8.24 17.18 -6.94
C LYS A 2 8.44 17.02 -8.45
N TYR A 3 8.03 18.02 -9.23
CA TYR A 3 8.38 18.08 -10.65
C TYR A 3 9.90 18.21 -10.77
N ILE A 4 10.50 17.41 -11.64
CA ILE A 4 11.92 17.50 -11.95
C ILE A 4 12.05 17.47 -13.46
N ASN A 5 12.81 18.41 -14.01
CA ASN A 5 13.05 18.49 -15.44
C ASN A 5 13.93 17.31 -15.89
N ALA A 6 13.52 16.59 -16.94
CA ALA A 6 14.24 15.46 -17.51
C ALA A 6 15.66 15.85 -17.96
N ASP A 7 15.84 17.05 -18.52
CA ASP A 7 17.13 17.59 -18.98
C ASP A 7 18.14 17.77 -17.84
N SER A 8 17.66 17.82 -16.59
CA SER A 8 18.51 17.98 -15.40
C SER A 8 18.93 16.64 -14.76
N ILE A 9 18.38 15.51 -15.20
CA ILE A 9 18.58 14.20 -14.56
C ILE A 9 19.12 13.15 -15.53
N PHE A 10 18.64 13.14 -16.78
CA PHE A 10 18.96 12.09 -17.73
C PHE A 10 20.08 12.50 -18.70
N PRO A 11 20.93 11.55 -19.15
CA PRO A 11 21.89 11.80 -20.21
C PRO A 11 21.19 12.16 -21.53
N GLU A 12 21.84 12.98 -22.34
CA GLU A 12 21.34 13.45 -23.64
C GLU A 12 20.96 12.30 -24.59
N GLU A 13 21.77 11.24 -24.65
CA GLU A 13 21.51 10.06 -25.48
C GLU A 13 20.18 9.38 -25.11
N LEU A 14 19.87 9.30 -23.81
CA LEU A 14 18.61 8.71 -23.33
C LEU A 14 17.42 9.62 -23.63
N LEU A 15 17.59 10.94 -23.50
CA LEU A 15 16.55 11.91 -23.84
C LEU A 15 16.21 11.85 -25.33
N ASN A 16 17.23 11.78 -26.20
CA ASN A 16 17.05 11.60 -27.64
C ASN A 16 16.27 10.32 -27.95
N GLU A 17 16.54 9.22 -27.24
CA GLU A 17 15.81 7.97 -27.43
C GLU A 17 14.35 8.08 -26.95
N ILE A 18 14.10 8.69 -25.78
CA ILE A 18 12.74 8.90 -25.26
C ILE A 18 11.93 9.80 -26.20
N GLN A 19 12.56 10.85 -26.73
CA GLN A 19 11.92 11.82 -27.63
C GLN A 19 11.42 11.15 -28.91
N LYS A 20 12.05 10.08 -29.41
CA LYS A 20 11.51 9.29 -30.55
C LYS A 20 10.09 8.78 -30.30
N TYR A 21 9.70 8.56 -29.04
CA TYR A 21 8.38 8.05 -28.67
C TYR A 21 7.45 9.14 -28.13
N ILE A 22 7.94 10.12 -27.37
CA ILE A 22 7.15 11.18 -26.74
C ILE A 22 7.87 12.53 -26.82
N HIS A 23 7.26 13.52 -27.49
CA HIS A 23 7.72 14.90 -27.52
C HIS A 23 6.87 15.78 -26.59
N GLY A 24 7.48 16.39 -25.57
CA GLY A 24 6.80 17.34 -24.67
C GLY A 24 5.81 16.75 -23.66
N GLY A 25 5.77 15.41 -23.52
CA GLY A 25 4.87 14.71 -22.60
C GLY A 25 5.49 14.39 -21.22
N MET A 26 4.65 13.95 -20.28
CA MET A 26 5.10 13.41 -18.99
C MET A 26 5.07 11.88 -19.01
N VAL A 27 6.18 11.25 -18.63
CA VAL A 27 6.31 9.79 -18.53
C VAL A 27 6.47 9.40 -17.07
N TYR A 28 5.63 8.48 -16.59
CA TYR A 28 5.77 7.92 -15.26
C TYR A 28 6.75 6.76 -15.25
N VAL A 29 7.92 6.96 -14.65
CA VAL A 29 8.91 5.88 -14.42
C VAL A 29 8.56 5.18 -13.12
N SER A 30 7.99 3.97 -13.25
CA SER A 30 7.71 3.11 -12.10
C SER A 30 9.01 2.73 -11.37
N LYS A 31 8.92 2.57 -10.05
CA LYS A 31 10.04 2.00 -9.27
C LYS A 31 10.46 0.64 -9.83
N PRO A 32 11.78 0.34 -9.83
CA PRO A 32 12.28 -0.98 -10.21
C PRO A 32 11.57 -2.09 -9.44
N GLN A 33 11.32 -3.21 -10.10
CA GLN A 33 10.78 -4.40 -9.44
C GLN A 33 11.76 -4.81 -8.31
N GLY A 34 11.24 -5.00 -7.09
CA GLY A 34 12.04 -5.23 -5.86
C GLY A 34 12.17 -4.01 -4.94
N LEU A 35 12.12 -2.78 -5.48
CA LEU A 35 12.06 -1.52 -4.69
C LEU A 35 10.62 -1.03 -4.46
N ARG A 36 9.65 -1.73 -5.05
CA ARG A 36 8.22 -1.52 -4.78
C ARG A 36 7.92 -1.99 -3.36
N LYS A 37 8.00 -1.07 -2.41
CA LYS A 37 7.43 -1.27 -1.08
C LYS A 37 5.95 -1.60 -1.20
N LYS A 38 5.50 -2.61 -0.45
CA LYS A 38 4.08 -2.98 -0.43
C LYS A 38 3.27 -1.78 0.09
N TRP A 39 2.04 -1.65 -0.39
CA TRP A 39 1.16 -0.57 0.01
C TRP A 39 1.05 -0.47 1.54
N GLY A 40 1.28 0.71 2.10
CA GLY A 40 1.26 0.98 3.55
C GLY A 40 2.58 0.75 4.31
N GLU A 41 3.68 0.32 3.67
CA GLU A 41 4.99 0.14 4.33
C GLU A 41 5.71 1.47 4.62
N ASN A 42 5.55 2.50 3.77
CA ASN A 42 6.20 3.79 3.97
C ASN A 42 5.51 4.67 5.02
N SER A 43 4.20 4.49 5.24
CA SER A 43 3.40 5.29 6.17
C SER A 43 3.24 4.62 7.55
N GLY A 44 3.79 3.41 7.74
CA GLY A 44 3.58 2.63 8.97
C GLY A 44 2.17 2.03 9.11
N SER A 45 1.22 2.44 8.27
CA SER A 45 -0.18 1.99 8.30
C SER A 45 -0.30 0.48 8.20
N ARG A 46 0.59 -0.18 7.44
CA ARG A 46 0.58 -1.65 7.34
C ARG A 46 0.86 -2.32 8.68
N LYS A 47 1.86 -1.84 9.44
CA LYS A 47 2.19 -2.39 10.77
C LYS A 47 1.05 -2.21 11.76
N TYR A 48 0.41 -1.04 11.77
CA TYR A 48 -0.76 -0.77 12.60
C TYR A 48 -1.91 -1.73 12.27
N LEU A 49 -2.24 -1.89 10.98
CA LEU A 49 -3.30 -2.80 10.54
C LEU A 49 -3.00 -4.26 10.91
N ASP A 50 -1.75 -4.70 10.74
CA ASP A 50 -1.34 -6.05 11.10
C ASP A 50 -1.43 -6.28 12.61
N HIS A 51 -1.04 -5.30 13.44
CA HIS A 51 -1.18 -5.37 14.89
C HIS A 51 -2.65 -5.46 15.33
N ARG A 52 -3.48 -4.51 14.86
CA ARG A 52 -4.93 -4.49 15.15
C ARG A 52 -5.60 -5.80 14.71
N ASN A 53 -5.27 -6.31 13.53
CA ASN A 53 -5.87 -7.54 13.02
C ASN A 53 -5.44 -8.78 13.83
N ASN A 54 -4.22 -8.80 14.38
CA ASN A 54 -3.82 -9.87 15.30
C ASN A 54 -4.57 -9.77 16.65
N GLU A 55 -4.76 -8.56 17.18
CA GLU A 55 -5.54 -8.35 18.40
C GLU A 55 -7.01 -8.80 18.22
N ILE A 56 -7.63 -8.47 17.07
CA ILE A 56 -8.98 -8.93 16.73
C ILE A 56 -9.08 -10.46 16.73
N ARG A 57 -8.10 -11.15 16.12
CA ARG A 57 -8.06 -12.63 16.10
C ARG A 57 -7.89 -13.21 17.50
N GLN A 58 -7.03 -12.60 18.31
CA GLN A 58 -6.80 -13.04 19.68
C GLN A 58 -8.07 -12.90 20.52
N LYS A 59 -8.73 -11.74 20.50
CA LYS A 59 -10.00 -11.53 21.22
C LYS A 59 -11.10 -12.48 20.73
N PHE A 60 -11.18 -12.74 19.42
CA PHE A 60 -12.10 -13.74 18.87
C PHE A 60 -11.82 -15.15 19.42
N SER A 61 -10.55 -15.56 19.52
CA SER A 61 -10.18 -16.85 20.11
C SER A 61 -10.49 -16.97 21.61
N PHE A 62 -10.61 -15.84 22.31
CA PHE A 62 -11.06 -15.77 23.71
C PHE A 62 -12.60 -15.74 23.85
N GLY A 63 -13.35 -15.90 22.76
CA GLY A 63 -14.81 -16.03 22.79
C GLY A 63 -15.59 -14.73 22.54
N PHE A 64 -14.93 -13.63 22.17
CA PHE A 64 -15.64 -12.41 21.76
C PHE A 64 -16.43 -12.66 20.47
N THR A 65 -17.67 -12.16 20.42
CA THR A 65 -18.52 -12.29 19.23
C THR A 65 -18.11 -11.31 18.13
N ILE A 66 -18.53 -11.59 16.90
CA ILE A 66 -18.31 -10.68 15.75
C ILE A 66 -18.91 -9.29 16.04
N ASP A 67 -20.04 -9.23 16.73
CA ASP A 67 -20.73 -7.99 17.05
C ASP A 67 -19.96 -7.17 18.08
N GLN A 68 -19.46 -7.80 19.14
CA GLN A 68 -18.62 -7.14 20.14
C GLN A 68 -17.32 -6.60 19.52
N LEU A 69 -16.71 -7.34 18.60
CA LEU A 69 -15.51 -6.91 17.89
C LEU A 69 -15.80 -5.79 16.89
N SER A 70 -16.95 -5.83 16.22
CA SER A 70 -17.43 -4.79 15.31
C SER A 70 -17.51 -3.45 16.05
N ASP A 71 -18.13 -3.45 17.23
CA ASP A 71 -18.30 -2.26 18.04
C ASP A 71 -16.97 -1.79 18.65
N HIS A 72 -16.18 -2.71 19.22
CA HIS A 72 -14.91 -2.38 19.88
C HIS A 72 -13.87 -1.79 18.92
N PHE A 73 -13.84 -2.23 17.67
CA PHE A 73 -12.87 -1.76 16.68
C PHE A 73 -13.45 -0.78 15.66
N CYS A 74 -14.73 -0.41 15.78
CA CYS A 74 -15.45 0.44 14.83
C CYS A 74 -15.34 -0.06 13.38
N LEU A 75 -15.50 -1.37 13.18
CA LEU A 75 -15.40 -2.03 11.88
C LEU A 75 -16.71 -2.73 11.55
N SER A 76 -17.07 -2.82 10.27
CA SER A 76 -18.25 -3.59 9.88
C SER A 76 -18.09 -5.08 10.23
N ARG A 77 -19.21 -5.76 10.50
CA ARG A 77 -19.24 -7.22 10.72
C ARG A 77 -18.51 -7.99 9.62
N ASP A 78 -18.66 -7.60 8.36
CA ASP A 78 -17.95 -8.23 7.23
C ASP A 78 -16.43 -8.03 7.29
N SER A 79 -15.98 -6.85 7.74
CA SER A 79 -14.55 -6.59 7.92
C SER A 79 -13.98 -7.45 9.04
N ILE A 80 -14.69 -7.57 10.15
CA ILE A 80 -14.32 -8.48 11.25
C ILE A 80 -14.29 -9.92 10.76
N LYS A 81 -15.34 -10.40 10.08
CA LYS A 81 -15.38 -11.75 9.48
C LYS A 81 -14.19 -12.02 8.57
N LYS A 82 -13.86 -11.08 7.68
CA LYS A 82 -12.67 -11.18 6.82
C LYS A 82 -11.40 -11.30 7.64
N ILE A 83 -11.24 -10.53 8.71
CA ILE A 83 -10.04 -10.57 9.54
C ILE A 83 -9.92 -11.91 10.28
N VAL A 84 -11.01 -12.39 10.91
CA VAL A 84 -10.96 -13.61 11.74
C VAL A 84 -10.93 -14.90 10.92
N TYR A 85 -11.57 -14.93 9.74
CA TYR A 85 -11.64 -16.14 8.91
C TYR A 85 -10.63 -16.20 7.76
N SER A 86 -9.99 -15.09 7.38
CA SER A 86 -8.94 -15.11 6.36
C SER A 86 -7.65 -15.69 6.94
N LYS A 87 -7.08 -16.68 6.24
CA LYS A 87 -5.76 -17.25 6.54
C LYS A 87 -4.69 -16.16 6.40
N LYS A 88 -3.75 -16.14 7.34
CA LYS A 88 -2.59 -15.25 7.32
C LYS A 88 -1.60 -15.67 6.24
#